data_AF-A0AAW2ASY1-F1
#
_entry.id   AF-A0AAW2ASY1-F1
#
_cell.length_a   1.000
_cell.length_b   1.000
_cell.length_c   1.000
_cell.angle_alpha   90.00
_cell.angle_beta   90.00
_cell.angle_gamma   90.00
#
_symmetry.space_group_name_H-M   'P 1'
#
loop_
_entity.id
_entity.type
_entity.pdbx_description
1 polymer ?
#
loop_
_entity_poly.entity_id
_entity_poly.type
_entity_poly.pdbx_seq_one_letter_code
_entity_poly.pdbx_strand_id
1 'polypeptide(L)'
;MDRLNLRDLVSISMDGPSVNWKLFNLFQKDHAEQYGGAQLICVGSCGLHTLQNAFKCGFTAWQLDKLLKAMHTLFLNVPARREDYITVTKSTVSPLSFCAHRWVENLPVVERALEVWPSLLLYMEAVKSKKLSNPGTASYDTVAAATKDPLILAKLQFYTALARTFTPFLKKYQTDEPVLPFLPEHLTELMMSLLRCFIKREVLHDITALQLTNLDVTDKTIWLSPQDISIGLGAESVLKSIKGAELRVLEFRRECMQGLCSIIRKVQDKSPLKYLTVRQMVCLDPSVMYRDPERCRKPMKGLVQRFLQDKQLTDTSAGRNKKGKS
;
A
#
# COMPACT_ATOMS: atom_id res chain seq x y z
N MET A 1 5.24 -24.22 -28.16
CA MET A 1 5.94 -23.33 -27.22
C MET A 1 7.41 -23.57 -27.42
N ASP A 2 8.13 -22.57 -27.92
CA ASP A 2 9.58 -22.63 -28.00
C ASP A 2 10.15 -22.76 -26.59
N ARG A 3 11.18 -23.60 -26.42
CA ARG A 3 11.85 -23.74 -25.12
C ARG A 3 12.51 -22.41 -24.78
N LEU A 4 12.23 -21.90 -23.59
CA LEU A 4 12.89 -20.71 -23.05
C LEU A 4 14.40 -20.95 -22.97
N ASN A 5 15.20 -20.09 -23.62
CA ASN A 5 16.65 -20.13 -23.49
C ASN A 5 17.07 -19.53 -22.14
N LEU A 6 17.41 -20.39 -21.19
CA LEU A 6 17.77 -19.96 -19.83
C LEU A 6 19.05 -19.12 -19.79
N ARG A 7 19.92 -19.21 -20.80
CA ARG A 7 21.11 -18.36 -20.91
C ARG A 7 20.75 -16.88 -21.04
N ASP A 8 19.65 -16.56 -21.70
CA ASP A 8 19.22 -15.19 -21.99
C ASP A 8 18.25 -14.65 -20.94
N LEU A 9 18.12 -15.35 -19.80
CA LEU A 9 17.24 -14.93 -18.71
C LEU A 9 17.80 -13.70 -18.00
N VAL A 10 17.02 -12.63 -17.98
CA VAL A 10 17.40 -11.34 -17.38
C VAL A 10 17.02 -11.27 -15.90
N SER A 11 15.82 -11.70 -15.54
CA SER A 11 15.30 -11.61 -14.17
C SER A 11 14.16 -12.61 -13.93
N ILE A 12 13.84 -12.82 -12.66
CA ILE A 12 12.66 -13.57 -12.20
C ILE A 12 11.84 -12.64 -11.32
N SER A 13 10.58 -12.43 -11.69
CA SER A 13 9.62 -11.68 -10.87
C SER A 13 8.77 -12.64 -10.05
N MET A 14 8.58 -12.33 -8.77
CA MET A 14 7.85 -13.17 -7.82
C MET A 14 7.30 -12.33 -6.68
N ASP A 15 6.29 -12.84 -5.98
CA ASP A 15 5.83 -12.27 -4.72
C ASP A 15 6.86 -12.48 -3.58
N GLY A 16 6.59 -11.89 -2.42
CA GLY A 16 7.55 -11.77 -1.33
C GLY A 16 7.65 -12.87 -0.25
N PRO A 17 7.02 -14.07 -0.32
CA PRO A 17 7.25 -15.13 0.65
C PRO A 17 8.71 -15.61 0.69
N SER A 18 9.19 -16.05 1.86
CA SER A 18 10.58 -16.51 2.05
C SER A 18 10.95 -17.71 1.18
N VAL A 19 9.97 -18.58 0.87
CA VAL A 19 10.17 -19.74 -0.01
C VAL A 19 10.55 -19.32 -1.43
N ASN A 20 9.99 -18.21 -1.92
CA ASN A 20 10.25 -17.72 -3.26
C ASN A 20 11.63 -17.07 -3.35
N TRP A 21 12.03 -16.34 -2.30
CA TRP A 21 13.41 -15.88 -2.16
C TRP A 21 14.43 -17.03 -2.11
N LYS A 22 14.10 -18.13 -1.42
CA LYS A 22 14.95 -19.33 -1.41
C LYS A 22 15.06 -19.95 -2.81
N LEU A 23 13.96 -20.03 -3.54
CA LEU A 23 13.96 -20.49 -4.93
C LEU A 23 14.84 -19.60 -5.81
N PHE A 24 14.68 -18.28 -5.74
CA PHE A 24 15.50 -17.35 -6.50
C PHE A 24 17.00 -17.53 -6.21
N ASN A 25 17.37 -17.66 -4.94
CA ASN A 25 18.77 -17.83 -4.55
C ASN A 25 19.38 -19.14 -5.06
N LEU A 26 18.62 -20.25 -4.98
CA LEU A 26 19.07 -21.55 -5.52
C LEU A 26 19.19 -21.49 -7.04
N PHE A 27 18.16 -20.97 -7.72
CA PHE A 27 18.16 -20.82 -9.17
C PHE A 27 19.31 -19.93 -9.64
N GLN A 28 19.57 -18.81 -8.97
CA GLN A 28 20.68 -17.91 -9.28
C GLN A 28 22.03 -18.64 -9.19
N LYS A 29 22.21 -19.49 -8.18
CA LYS A 29 23.44 -20.25 -8.02
C LYS A 29 23.62 -21.23 -9.19
N ASP A 30 22.61 -22.03 -9.49
CA ASP A 30 22.65 -23.02 -10.56
C ASP A 30 22.82 -22.36 -11.94
N HIS A 31 22.14 -21.23 -12.17
CA HIS A 31 22.25 -20.43 -13.40
C HIS A 31 23.68 -19.88 -13.56
N ALA A 32 24.26 -19.33 -12.49
CA ALA A 32 25.64 -18.85 -12.53
C ALA A 32 26.64 -19.98 -12.81
N GLU A 33 26.46 -21.17 -12.22
CA GLU A 33 27.32 -22.33 -12.47
C GLU A 33 27.23 -22.81 -13.94
N GLN A 34 26.04 -22.82 -14.52
CA GLN A 34 25.82 -23.27 -15.90
C GLN A 34 26.23 -22.24 -16.96
N TYR A 35 26.06 -20.95 -16.69
CA TYR A 35 26.21 -19.87 -17.67
C TYR A 35 27.38 -18.94 -17.34
N GLY A 36 28.50 -19.52 -16.88
CA GLY A 36 29.77 -18.83 -16.77
C GLY A 36 29.77 -17.67 -15.78
N GLY A 37 29.00 -17.76 -14.71
CA GLY A 37 28.90 -16.77 -13.63
C GLY A 37 27.85 -15.68 -13.84
N ALA A 38 26.99 -15.78 -14.85
CA ALA A 38 25.93 -14.81 -15.10
C ALA A 38 25.03 -14.58 -13.87
N GLN A 39 24.68 -13.33 -13.61
CA GLN A 39 23.82 -12.93 -12.50
C GLN A 39 22.50 -12.35 -13.03
N LEU A 40 21.39 -12.81 -12.48
CA LEU A 40 20.06 -12.26 -12.75
C LEU A 40 19.88 -10.92 -12.05
N ILE A 41 19.15 -10.04 -12.72
CA ILE A 41 18.83 -8.72 -12.17
C ILE A 41 17.72 -8.86 -11.13
N CYS A 42 18.08 -8.62 -9.86
CA CYS A 42 17.13 -8.58 -8.76
C CYS A 42 16.66 -7.15 -8.49
N VAL A 43 15.34 -6.93 -8.56
CA VAL A 43 14.69 -5.63 -8.30
C VAL A 43 13.78 -5.67 -7.07
N GLY A 44 13.88 -6.73 -6.26
CA GLY A 44 12.97 -7.00 -5.16
C GLY A 44 11.83 -7.94 -5.55
N SER A 45 10.96 -8.23 -4.58
CA SER A 45 9.71 -8.95 -4.81
C SER A 45 8.62 -7.99 -5.30
N CYS A 46 7.47 -8.53 -5.72
CA CYS A 46 6.31 -7.76 -6.14
C CYS A 46 5.95 -6.63 -5.14
N GLY A 47 6.11 -5.39 -5.59
CA GLY A 47 5.88 -4.20 -4.77
C GLY A 47 4.42 -4.07 -4.32
N LEU A 48 3.45 -4.49 -5.15
CA LEU A 48 2.04 -4.44 -4.81
C LEU A 48 1.72 -5.28 -3.57
N HIS A 49 2.20 -6.52 -3.50
CA HIS A 49 2.01 -7.38 -2.33
C HIS A 49 2.65 -6.79 -1.07
N THR A 50 3.81 -6.14 -1.21
CA THR A 50 4.45 -5.43 -0.09
C THR A 50 3.55 -4.30 0.43
N LEU A 51 2.99 -3.46 -0.47
CA LEU A 51 2.13 -2.35 -0.09
C LEU A 51 0.79 -2.82 0.52
N GLN A 52 0.18 -3.88 -0.01
CA GLN A 52 -1.04 -4.47 0.57
C GLN A 52 -0.83 -4.95 2.01
N ASN A 53 0.28 -5.66 2.23
CA ASN A 53 0.64 -6.17 3.55
C ASN A 53 1.05 -5.04 4.51
N ALA A 54 1.74 -4.01 4.01
CA ALA A 54 2.06 -2.82 4.77
C ALA A 54 0.80 -2.10 5.23
N PHE A 55 -0.12 -1.84 4.31
CA PHE A 55 -1.40 -1.21 4.60
C PHE A 55 -2.18 -1.99 5.68
N LYS A 56 -2.35 -3.31 5.50
CA LYS A 56 -2.95 -4.20 6.51
C LYS A 56 -2.31 -4.05 7.90
N CYS A 57 -0.99 -3.99 7.96
CA CYS A 57 -0.24 -3.89 9.22
C CYS A 57 -0.64 -2.64 10.02
N GLY A 58 -0.91 -1.52 9.35
CA GLY A 58 -1.30 -0.27 10.00
C GLY A 58 -2.67 -0.29 10.69
N PHE A 59 -3.56 -1.19 10.29
CA PHE A 59 -4.95 -1.24 10.78
C PHE A 59 -5.27 -2.48 11.63
N THR A 60 -4.29 -3.35 11.88
CA THR A 60 -4.54 -4.63 12.56
C THR A 60 -5.12 -4.45 13.97
N ALA A 61 -4.70 -3.41 14.70
CA ALA A 61 -5.20 -3.11 16.04
C ALA A 61 -6.71 -2.79 16.09
N TRP A 62 -7.24 -2.16 15.04
CA TRP A 62 -8.64 -1.74 14.99
C TRP A 62 -9.59 -2.82 14.48
N GLN A 63 -9.06 -3.91 13.90
CA GLN A 63 -9.86 -5.02 13.37
C GLN A 63 -10.99 -4.59 12.41
N LEU A 64 -10.75 -3.53 11.63
CA LEU A 64 -11.76 -2.98 10.70
C LEU A 64 -12.22 -3.99 9.65
N ASP A 65 -11.37 -4.96 9.29
CA ASP A 65 -11.76 -6.04 8.38
C ASP A 65 -12.90 -6.90 8.95
N LYS A 66 -12.92 -7.14 10.27
CA LYS A 66 -14.01 -7.88 10.92
C LYS A 66 -15.31 -7.11 10.82
N LEU A 67 -15.28 -5.80 11.08
CA LEU A 67 -16.46 -4.94 10.93
C LEU A 67 -16.97 -4.93 9.49
N LEU A 68 -16.10 -4.64 8.52
CA LEU A 68 -16.49 -4.52 7.11
C LEU A 68 -17.05 -5.84 6.57
N LYS A 69 -16.45 -6.99 6.94
CA LYS A 69 -17.01 -8.31 6.63
C LYS A 69 -18.37 -8.51 7.31
N ALA A 70 -18.49 -8.19 8.59
CA ALA A 70 -19.73 -8.35 9.35
C ALA A 70 -20.88 -7.53 8.78
N MET A 71 -20.64 -6.29 8.35
CA MET A 71 -21.64 -5.44 7.70
C MET A 71 -22.23 -6.10 6.46
N HIS A 72 -21.38 -6.70 5.61
CA HIS A 72 -21.85 -7.42 4.42
C HIS A 72 -22.52 -8.75 4.77
N THR A 73 -21.88 -9.58 5.60
CA THR A 73 -22.38 -10.89 6.01
C THR A 73 -23.73 -10.80 6.72
N LEU A 74 -23.98 -9.73 7.47
CA LEU A 74 -25.25 -9.50 8.13
C LEU A 74 -26.41 -9.57 7.14
N PHE A 75 -26.26 -9.13 5.90
CA PHE A 75 -27.32 -9.15 4.89
C PHE A 75 -27.05 -10.15 3.76
N LEU A 76 -25.95 -10.90 3.79
CA LEU A 76 -25.60 -11.85 2.73
C LEU A 76 -26.47 -13.10 2.81
N ASN A 77 -27.12 -13.46 1.70
CA ASN A 77 -27.96 -14.67 1.58
C ASN A 77 -29.11 -14.78 2.61
N VAL A 78 -29.60 -13.65 3.13
CA VAL A 78 -30.78 -13.61 4.03
C VAL A 78 -31.83 -12.64 3.48
N PRO A 79 -32.74 -13.10 2.58
CA PRO A 79 -33.71 -12.22 1.91
C PRO A 79 -34.63 -11.46 2.87
N ALA A 80 -35.20 -12.14 3.87
CA ALA A 80 -36.09 -11.51 4.85
C ALA A 80 -35.41 -10.33 5.57
N ARG A 81 -34.14 -10.50 5.95
CA ARG A 81 -33.38 -9.43 6.63
C ARG A 81 -33.05 -8.26 5.71
N ARG A 82 -32.85 -8.51 4.41
CA ARG A 82 -32.70 -7.43 3.42
C ARG A 82 -33.99 -6.67 3.25
N GLU A 83 -35.12 -7.37 3.21
CA GLU A 83 -36.45 -6.75 3.14
C GLU A 83 -36.73 -5.90 4.39
N ASP A 84 -36.42 -6.40 5.59
CA ASP A 84 -36.50 -5.66 6.84
C ASP A 84 -35.63 -4.39 6.81
N TYR A 85 -34.38 -4.53 6.34
CA TYR A 85 -33.46 -3.41 6.18
C TYR A 85 -34.04 -2.34 5.24
N ILE A 86 -34.51 -2.72 4.06
CA ILE A 86 -35.12 -1.79 3.09
C ILE A 86 -36.36 -1.13 3.70
N THR A 87 -37.20 -1.91 4.39
CA THR A 87 -38.44 -1.43 4.97
C THR A 87 -38.21 -0.38 6.05
N VAL A 88 -37.25 -0.61 6.95
CA VAL A 88 -36.94 0.31 8.06
C VAL A 88 -36.14 1.51 7.60
N THR A 89 -35.16 1.30 6.71
CA THR A 89 -34.20 2.36 6.33
C THR A 89 -34.65 3.16 5.11
N LYS A 90 -35.59 2.63 4.32
CA LYS A 90 -35.99 3.13 3.00
C LYS A 90 -34.85 3.19 1.98
N SER A 91 -33.76 2.46 2.23
CA SER A 91 -32.60 2.39 1.35
C SER A 91 -32.41 0.97 0.78
N THR A 92 -32.12 0.89 -0.50
CA THR A 92 -31.71 -0.35 -1.19
C THR A 92 -30.19 -0.52 -1.24
N VAL A 93 -29.44 0.48 -0.78
CA VAL A 93 -27.97 0.47 -0.80
C VAL A 93 -27.45 -0.42 0.32
N SER A 94 -26.67 -1.45 -0.02
CA SER A 94 -26.13 -2.43 0.93
C SER A 94 -24.61 -2.36 1.08
N PRO A 95 -24.05 -2.81 2.22
CA PRO A 95 -22.60 -2.97 2.40
C PRO A 95 -21.96 -3.92 1.37
N LEU A 96 -20.72 -3.62 0.97
CA LEU A 96 -19.95 -4.44 0.02
C LEU A 96 -19.07 -5.47 0.74
N SER A 97 -18.72 -6.55 0.03
CA SER A 97 -17.83 -7.59 0.53
C SER A 97 -16.38 -7.10 0.63
N PHE A 98 -15.70 -7.42 1.74
CA PHE A 98 -14.31 -7.04 2.00
C PHE A 98 -13.33 -8.16 1.59
N CYS A 99 -12.30 -7.83 0.80
CA CYS A 99 -11.26 -8.77 0.40
C CYS A 99 -10.05 -8.75 1.35
N ALA A 100 -9.80 -9.85 2.08
CA ALA A 100 -8.76 -9.91 3.12
C ALA A 100 -7.31 -9.86 2.60
N HIS A 101 -7.09 -10.13 1.32
CA HIS A 101 -5.77 -10.12 0.67
C HIS A 101 -5.49 -8.82 -0.10
N ARG A 102 -6.48 -7.93 -0.22
CA ARG A 102 -6.48 -6.74 -1.07
C ARG A 102 -6.95 -5.51 -0.30
N TRP A 103 -6.21 -5.16 0.75
CA TRP A 103 -6.60 -4.11 1.69
C TRP A 103 -6.75 -2.75 1.00
N VAL A 104 -5.81 -2.33 0.16
CA VAL A 104 -5.90 -1.04 -0.54
C VAL A 104 -7.08 -1.02 -1.52
N GLU A 105 -7.38 -2.12 -2.23
CA GLU A 105 -8.53 -2.18 -3.14
C GLU A 105 -9.89 -2.11 -2.43
N ASN A 106 -9.95 -2.27 -1.10
CA ASN A 106 -11.20 -2.13 -0.35
C ASN A 106 -11.63 -0.66 -0.13
N LEU A 107 -11.00 0.33 -0.79
CA LEU A 107 -11.46 1.72 -0.75
C LEU A 107 -12.97 1.86 -1.03
N PRO A 108 -13.55 1.27 -2.10
CA PRO A 108 -15.00 1.35 -2.33
C PRO A 108 -15.83 0.66 -1.23
N VAL A 109 -15.28 -0.36 -0.57
CA VAL A 109 -15.96 -1.08 0.52
C VAL A 109 -16.09 -0.19 1.74
N VAL A 110 -15.04 0.56 2.08
CA VAL A 110 -15.04 1.50 3.21
C VAL A 110 -15.87 2.74 2.90
N GLU A 111 -15.80 3.27 1.68
CA GLU A 111 -16.66 4.36 1.24
C GLU A 111 -18.14 3.95 1.30
N ARG A 112 -18.49 2.74 0.83
CA ARG A 112 -19.84 2.20 1.00
C ARG A 112 -20.21 2.02 2.47
N ALA A 113 -19.29 1.56 3.31
CA ALA A 113 -19.56 1.38 4.73
C ALA A 113 -19.90 2.71 5.41
N LEU A 114 -19.19 3.79 5.05
CA LEU A 114 -19.50 5.15 5.50
C LEU A 114 -20.87 5.64 4.99
N GLU A 115 -21.17 5.40 3.72
CA GLU A 115 -22.46 5.76 3.08
C GLU A 115 -23.66 5.09 3.77
N VAL A 116 -23.57 3.78 4.04
CA VAL A 116 -24.68 3.00 4.61
C VAL A 116 -24.74 3.07 6.14
N TRP A 117 -23.77 3.70 6.80
CA TRP A 117 -23.70 3.74 8.26
C TRP A 117 -24.97 4.31 8.92
N PRO A 118 -25.58 5.43 8.45
CA PRO A 118 -26.82 5.93 9.03
C PRO A 118 -27.99 4.95 8.89
N SER A 119 -28.11 4.30 7.72
CA SER A 119 -29.13 3.26 7.49
C SER A 119 -28.89 2.05 8.38
N LEU A 120 -27.64 1.65 8.58
CA LEU A 120 -27.29 0.58 9.51
C LEU A 120 -27.73 0.92 10.94
N LEU A 121 -27.50 2.14 11.41
CA LEU A 121 -27.95 2.57 12.75
C LEU A 121 -29.48 2.47 12.90
N LEU A 122 -30.26 2.85 11.88
CA LEU A 122 -31.73 2.70 11.90
C LEU A 122 -32.14 1.22 12.01
N TYR A 123 -31.49 0.34 11.27
CA TYR A 123 -31.73 -1.10 11.37
C TYR A 123 -31.38 -1.64 12.76
N MET A 124 -30.22 -1.25 13.32
CA MET A 124 -29.81 -1.68 14.67
C MET A 124 -30.79 -1.19 15.75
N GLU A 125 -31.30 0.03 15.63
CA GLU A 125 -32.30 0.58 16.55
C GLU A 125 -33.66 -0.12 16.42
N ALA A 126 -34.08 -0.49 15.21
CA ALA A 126 -35.30 -1.29 15.01
C ALA A 126 -35.21 -2.67 15.68
N VAL A 127 -34.03 -3.33 15.63
CA VAL A 127 -33.81 -4.58 16.36
C VAL A 127 -33.80 -4.33 17.88
N LYS A 128 -33.11 -3.29 18.34
CA LYS A 128 -33.01 -2.94 19.78
C LYS A 128 -34.37 -2.59 20.38
N SER A 129 -35.21 -1.87 19.64
CA SER A 129 -36.58 -1.51 20.03
C SER A 129 -37.60 -2.64 19.83
N LYS A 130 -37.14 -3.85 19.47
CA LYS A 130 -37.96 -5.06 19.23
C LYS A 130 -38.98 -4.89 18.08
N LYS A 131 -38.80 -3.92 17.19
CA LYS A 131 -39.58 -3.80 15.94
C LYS A 131 -39.19 -4.89 14.94
N LEU A 132 -37.93 -5.32 14.99
CA LEU A 132 -37.41 -6.47 14.24
C LEU A 132 -36.87 -7.52 15.21
N SER A 133 -36.92 -8.79 14.79
CA SER A 133 -36.30 -9.88 15.54
C SER A 133 -34.77 -9.72 15.58
N ASN A 134 -34.16 -10.06 16.71
CA ASN A 134 -32.70 -10.11 16.80
C ASN A 134 -32.15 -11.25 15.91
N PRO A 135 -31.22 -10.96 14.98
CA PRO A 135 -30.59 -11.98 14.15
C PRO A 135 -29.88 -13.11 14.90
N GLY A 136 -29.36 -12.86 16.11
CA GLY A 136 -28.59 -13.85 16.88
C GLY A 136 -27.31 -14.32 16.18
N THR A 137 -26.69 -13.47 15.34
CA THR A 137 -25.50 -13.84 14.54
C THR A 137 -24.27 -13.07 15.00
N ALA A 138 -23.09 -13.69 14.89
CA ALA A 138 -21.81 -13.03 15.18
C ALA A 138 -21.59 -11.75 14.35
N SER A 139 -22.11 -11.69 13.12
CA SER A 139 -22.10 -10.47 12.29
C SER A 139 -22.90 -9.34 12.92
N TYR A 140 -24.08 -9.64 13.47
CA TYR A 140 -24.90 -8.65 14.18
C TYR A 140 -24.17 -8.15 15.43
N ASP A 141 -23.61 -9.05 16.23
CA ASP A 141 -22.90 -8.70 17.46
C ASP A 141 -21.67 -7.83 17.18
N THR A 142 -20.93 -8.13 16.10
CA THR A 142 -19.79 -7.33 15.65
C THR A 142 -20.22 -5.91 15.28
N VAL A 143 -21.31 -5.76 14.51
CA VAL A 143 -21.86 -4.45 14.16
C VAL A 143 -22.35 -3.72 15.40
N ALA A 144 -23.09 -4.39 16.29
CA ALA A 144 -23.61 -3.82 17.54
C ALA A 144 -22.50 -3.34 18.48
N ALA A 145 -21.36 -4.04 18.52
CA ALA A 145 -20.19 -3.60 19.26
C ALA A 145 -19.58 -2.34 18.62
N ALA A 146 -19.44 -2.32 17.29
CA ALA A 146 -18.90 -1.17 16.57
C ALA A 146 -19.75 0.09 16.72
N THR A 147 -21.08 -0.02 16.80
CA THR A 147 -21.96 1.15 17.02
C THR A 147 -21.76 1.81 18.39
N LYS A 148 -21.11 1.12 19.34
CA LYS A 148 -20.77 1.67 20.67
C LYS A 148 -19.41 2.37 20.68
N ASP A 149 -18.58 2.17 19.65
CA ASP A 149 -17.28 2.84 19.53
C ASP A 149 -17.48 4.26 18.96
N PRO A 150 -17.25 5.31 19.76
CA PRO A 150 -17.46 6.69 19.33
C PRO A 150 -16.47 7.14 18.25
N LEU A 151 -15.38 6.39 18.03
CA LEU A 151 -14.34 6.71 17.04
C LEU A 151 -14.46 5.89 15.76
N ILE A 152 -15.45 4.99 15.62
CA ILE A 152 -15.48 4.06 14.49
C ILE A 152 -15.53 4.76 13.14
N LEU A 153 -16.33 5.83 13.02
CA LEU A 153 -16.38 6.64 11.82
C LEU A 153 -15.06 7.35 11.53
N ALA A 154 -14.35 7.84 12.56
CA ALA A 154 -13.04 8.45 12.40
C ALA A 154 -12.00 7.41 11.91
N LYS A 155 -12.05 6.18 12.43
CA LYS A 155 -11.20 5.06 11.97
C LYS A 155 -11.46 4.71 10.50
N LEU A 156 -12.72 4.62 10.08
CA LEU A 156 -13.11 4.37 8.68
C LEU A 156 -12.72 5.53 7.75
N GLN A 157 -12.83 6.77 8.22
CA GLN A 157 -12.39 7.95 7.46
C GLN A 157 -10.86 8.00 7.31
N PHE A 158 -10.11 7.67 8.37
CA PHE A 158 -8.65 7.58 8.30
C PHE A 158 -8.21 6.46 7.35
N TYR A 159 -8.85 5.30 7.40
CA TYR A 159 -8.65 4.23 6.41
C TYR A 159 -8.86 4.74 4.99
N THR A 160 -9.98 5.42 4.74
CA THR A 160 -10.33 5.98 3.43
C THR A 160 -9.26 6.96 2.95
N ALA A 161 -8.81 7.87 3.82
CA ALA A 161 -7.76 8.84 3.50
C ALA A 161 -6.46 8.14 3.09
N LEU A 162 -6.00 7.15 3.86
CA LEU A 162 -4.79 6.40 3.51
C LEU A 162 -4.97 5.57 2.23
N ALA A 163 -6.09 4.87 2.06
CA ALA A 163 -6.33 4.06 0.87
C ALA A 163 -6.32 4.93 -0.41
N ARG A 164 -6.84 6.17 -0.34
CA ARG A 164 -6.76 7.15 -1.43
C ARG A 164 -5.31 7.53 -1.77
N THR A 165 -4.44 7.69 -0.77
CA THR A 165 -3.01 7.96 -1.00
C THR A 165 -2.31 6.82 -1.77
N PHE A 166 -2.67 5.56 -1.49
CA PHE A 166 -2.08 4.40 -2.17
C PHE A 166 -2.69 4.12 -3.55
N THR A 167 -3.92 4.56 -3.81
CA THR A 167 -4.70 4.17 -5.00
C THR A 167 -4.02 4.53 -6.34
N PRO A 168 -3.45 5.74 -6.53
CA PRO A 168 -2.75 6.07 -7.78
C PRO A 168 -1.59 5.13 -8.08
N PHE A 169 -0.79 4.79 -7.05
CA PHE A 169 0.31 3.85 -7.17
C PHE A 169 -0.22 2.46 -7.55
N LEU A 170 -1.19 1.93 -6.81
CA LEU A 170 -1.77 0.61 -7.07
C LEU A 170 -2.26 0.49 -8.52
N LYS A 171 -3.04 1.47 -9.00
CA LYS A 171 -3.56 1.49 -10.39
C LYS A 171 -2.45 1.57 -11.43
N LYS A 172 -1.39 2.35 -11.18
CA LYS A 172 -0.28 2.51 -12.12
C LYS A 172 0.56 1.25 -12.29
N TYR A 173 0.71 0.45 -11.24
CA TYR A 173 1.56 -0.75 -11.23
C TYR A 173 0.80 -2.08 -11.43
N GLN A 174 -0.53 -2.05 -11.53
CA GLN A 174 -1.35 -3.17 -11.99
C GLN A 174 -1.46 -3.15 -13.53
N THR A 175 -0.32 -3.34 -14.20
CA THR A 175 -0.21 -3.27 -15.66
C THR A 175 0.91 -4.16 -16.18
N ASP A 176 0.82 -4.56 -17.44
CA ASP A 176 1.88 -5.27 -18.18
C ASP A 176 2.85 -4.30 -18.89
N GLU A 177 2.57 -2.99 -18.85
CA GLU A 177 3.43 -1.94 -19.42
C GLU A 177 4.77 -1.82 -18.66
N PRO A 178 5.86 -1.39 -19.31
CA PRO A 178 7.19 -1.27 -18.71
C PRO A 178 7.27 -0.08 -17.75
N VAL A 179 6.68 -0.21 -16.57
CA VAL A 179 6.54 0.88 -15.58
C VAL A 179 7.68 0.96 -14.55
N LEU A 180 8.65 0.03 -14.62
CA LEU A 180 9.80 0.01 -13.70
C LEU A 180 10.63 1.30 -13.69
N PRO A 181 10.85 2.02 -14.82
CA PRO A 181 11.55 3.30 -14.82
C PRO A 181 10.93 4.37 -13.91
N PHE A 182 9.61 4.33 -13.71
CA PHE A 182 8.88 5.28 -12.87
C PHE A 182 8.83 4.88 -11.40
N LEU A 183 9.20 3.63 -11.08
CA LEU A 183 9.11 3.06 -9.73
C LEU A 183 9.86 3.86 -8.66
N PRO A 184 11.10 4.32 -8.90
CA PRO A 184 11.86 5.04 -7.88
C PRO A 184 11.16 6.32 -7.42
N GLU A 185 10.71 7.14 -8.36
CA GLU A 185 10.09 8.43 -8.05
C GLU A 185 8.70 8.24 -7.44
N HIS A 186 7.86 7.37 -8.01
CA HIS A 186 6.52 7.12 -7.50
C HIS A 186 6.51 6.49 -6.10
N LEU A 187 7.40 5.53 -5.83
CA LEU A 187 7.45 4.91 -4.50
C LEU A 187 8.04 5.86 -3.45
N THR A 188 9.03 6.66 -3.84
CA THR A 188 9.58 7.73 -2.98
C THR A 188 8.48 8.71 -2.59
N GLU A 189 7.67 9.18 -3.54
CA GLU A 189 6.60 10.14 -3.24
C GLU A 189 5.46 9.52 -2.41
N LEU A 190 5.13 8.24 -2.62
CA LEU A 190 4.18 7.52 -1.76
C LEU A 190 4.69 7.45 -0.31
N MET A 191 5.96 7.06 -0.10
CA MET A 191 6.56 7.01 1.23
C MET A 191 6.62 8.40 1.88
N MET A 192 7.02 9.43 1.12
CA MET A 192 7.07 10.81 1.59
C MET A 192 5.69 11.33 1.98
N SER A 193 4.66 11.04 1.19
CA SER A 193 3.27 11.44 1.51
C SER A 193 2.79 10.90 2.85
N LEU A 194 3.16 9.68 3.20
CA LEU A 194 2.83 9.07 4.50
C LEU A 194 3.71 9.61 5.63
N LEU A 195 5.01 9.79 5.39
CA LEU A 195 5.95 10.32 6.38
C LEU A 195 5.59 11.75 6.78
N ARG A 196 5.19 12.60 5.82
CA ARG A 196 4.76 13.99 6.08
C ARG A 196 3.54 14.07 7.01
N CYS A 197 2.80 12.99 7.22
CA CYS A 197 1.69 12.96 8.17
C CYS A 197 2.13 12.98 9.63
N PHE A 198 3.36 12.55 9.96
CA PHE A 198 3.79 12.37 11.34
C PHE A 198 5.28 12.62 11.63
N ILE A 199 6.11 12.83 10.61
CA ILE A 199 7.53 13.16 10.74
C ILE A 199 7.76 14.65 10.47
N LYS A 200 8.64 15.26 11.27
CA LYS A 200 9.04 16.67 11.13
C LYS A 200 9.64 16.97 9.76
N ARG A 201 9.31 18.14 9.20
CA ARG A 201 9.67 18.51 7.83
C ARG A 201 11.18 18.59 7.61
N GLU A 202 11.92 19.09 8.58
CA GLU A 202 13.37 19.24 8.55
C GLU A 202 14.11 17.90 8.40
N VAL A 203 13.52 16.80 8.88
CA VAL A 203 14.09 15.45 8.75
C VAL A 203 13.88 14.89 7.34
N LEU A 204 12.80 15.31 6.68
CA LEU A 204 12.43 14.86 5.33
C LEU A 204 13.02 15.74 4.23
N HIS A 205 13.67 16.86 4.57
CA HIS A 205 14.25 17.77 3.61
C HIS A 205 15.44 17.09 2.90
N ASP A 206 15.42 17.10 1.57
CA ASP A 206 16.46 16.53 0.68
C ASP A 206 16.84 15.07 0.96
N ILE A 207 15.97 14.33 1.64
CA ILE A 207 16.19 12.91 1.91
C ILE A 207 16.18 12.11 0.61
N THR A 208 17.23 11.33 0.39
CA THR A 208 17.33 10.48 -0.80
C THR A 208 16.45 9.23 -0.68
N ALA A 209 16.12 8.62 -1.82
CA ALA A 209 15.37 7.36 -1.88
C ALA A 209 16.02 6.23 -1.04
N LEU A 210 17.36 6.18 -0.96
CA LEU A 210 18.06 5.19 -0.12
C LEU A 210 18.01 5.55 1.36
N GLN A 211 18.14 6.82 1.73
CA GLN A 211 17.99 7.24 3.13
C GLN A 211 16.57 6.98 3.63
N LEU A 212 15.55 7.16 2.79
CA LEU A 212 14.16 6.82 3.12
C LEU A 212 13.97 5.35 3.50
N THR A 213 14.71 4.41 2.91
CA THR A 213 14.61 2.99 3.27
C THR A 213 15.24 2.66 4.62
N ASN A 214 16.06 3.57 5.16
CA ASN A 214 16.86 3.38 6.36
C ASN A 214 16.49 4.36 7.49
N LEU A 215 15.57 5.30 7.24
CA LEU A 215 15.08 6.24 8.24
C LEU A 215 14.42 5.49 9.39
N ASP A 216 14.93 5.66 10.61
CA ASP A 216 14.30 5.10 11.81
C ASP A 216 13.05 5.91 12.17
N VAL A 217 11.90 5.46 11.65
CA VAL A 217 10.59 6.07 11.93
C VAL A 217 10.08 5.81 13.34
N THR A 218 10.81 5.08 14.18
CA THR A 218 10.46 4.85 15.59
C THR A 218 11.10 5.85 16.54
N ASP A 219 12.08 6.62 16.05
CA ASP A 219 12.68 7.70 16.81
C ASP A 219 11.62 8.79 17.09
N LYS A 220 11.27 8.94 18.36
CA LYS A 220 10.26 9.90 18.79
C LYS A 220 10.72 11.35 18.65
N THR A 221 12.03 11.59 18.57
CA THR A 221 12.58 12.95 18.45
C THR A 221 12.27 13.59 17.10
N ILE A 222 12.03 12.77 16.07
CA ILE A 222 11.68 13.21 14.73
C ILE A 222 10.17 13.27 14.47
N TRP A 223 9.33 12.91 15.46
CA TRP A 223 7.88 12.93 15.32
C TRP A 223 7.30 14.33 15.50
N LEU A 224 6.20 14.58 14.79
CA LEU A 224 5.33 15.72 15.06
C LEU A 224 4.67 15.58 16.44
N SER A 225 4.22 16.72 16.99
CA SER A 225 3.36 16.68 18.17
C SER A 225 2.05 15.95 17.84
N PRO A 226 1.39 15.30 18.81
CA PRO A 226 0.14 14.61 18.55
C PRO A 226 -0.92 15.48 17.88
N GLN A 227 -0.95 16.78 18.15
CA GLN A 227 -1.90 17.74 17.59
C GLN A 227 -1.68 17.99 16.10
N ASP A 228 -0.43 17.90 15.63
CA ASP A 228 -0.02 18.19 14.26
C ASP A 228 -0.07 16.96 13.34
N ILE A 229 -0.35 15.77 13.88
CA ILE A 229 -0.48 14.54 13.08
C ILE A 229 -1.63 14.69 12.08
N SER A 230 -1.34 14.55 10.80
CA SER A 230 -2.37 14.60 9.75
C SER A 230 -3.15 13.28 9.68
N ILE A 231 -4.46 13.35 9.94
CA ILE A 231 -5.40 12.20 9.90
C ILE A 231 -6.41 12.30 8.74
N GLY A 232 -6.28 13.31 7.89
CA GLY A 232 -7.19 13.57 6.77
C GLY A 232 -8.51 14.24 7.18
N LEU A 233 -9.07 15.01 6.24
CA LEU A 233 -10.24 15.88 6.48
C LEU A 233 -11.49 15.13 6.98
N GLY A 234 -11.71 13.91 6.49
CA GLY A 234 -12.86 13.10 6.90
C GLY A 234 -12.81 12.74 8.38
N ALA A 235 -11.64 12.32 8.88
CA ALA A 235 -11.48 11.98 10.30
C ALA A 235 -11.54 13.25 11.16
N GLU A 236 -10.90 14.34 10.73
CA GLU A 236 -10.98 15.64 11.40
C GLU A 236 -12.43 16.12 11.58
N SER A 237 -13.25 16.01 10.54
CA SER A 237 -14.66 16.41 10.58
C SER A 237 -15.45 15.57 11.59
N VAL A 238 -15.23 14.26 11.65
CA VAL A 238 -15.86 13.38 12.63
C VAL A 238 -15.43 13.77 14.04
N LEU A 239 -14.14 13.97 14.29
CA LEU A 239 -13.63 14.29 15.63
C LEU A 239 -14.17 15.63 16.16
N LYS A 240 -14.34 16.65 15.30
CA LYS A 240 -14.94 17.94 15.68
C LYS A 240 -16.37 17.81 16.20
N SER A 241 -17.10 16.77 15.79
CA SER A 241 -18.46 16.52 16.27
C SER A 241 -18.52 15.87 17.67
N ILE A 242 -17.40 15.33 18.15
CA ILE A 242 -17.29 14.66 19.45
C ILE A 242 -16.93 15.70 20.53
N LYS A 243 -17.94 16.20 21.24
CA LYS A 243 -17.75 17.20 22.31
C LYS A 243 -17.02 16.61 23.54
N GLY A 244 -16.14 17.40 24.16
CA GLY A 244 -15.57 17.09 25.49
C GLY A 244 -14.60 15.91 25.54
N ALA A 245 -13.95 15.57 24.42
CA ALA A 245 -13.14 14.34 24.29
C ALA A 245 -11.68 14.60 23.88
N GLU A 246 -11.06 15.68 24.35
CA GLU A 246 -9.71 16.09 23.95
C GLU A 246 -8.66 14.99 24.15
N LEU A 247 -8.65 14.33 25.32
CA LEU A 247 -7.73 13.23 25.60
C LEU A 247 -7.90 12.08 24.60
N ARG A 248 -9.15 11.71 24.30
CA ARG A 248 -9.49 10.64 23.35
C ARG A 248 -9.08 11.00 21.92
N VAL A 249 -9.22 12.27 21.53
CA VAL A 249 -8.74 12.76 20.22
C VAL A 249 -7.22 12.63 20.13
N LEU A 250 -6.49 12.99 21.18
CA LEU A 250 -5.02 12.85 21.23
C LEU A 250 -4.57 11.39 21.23
N GLU A 251 -5.32 10.50 21.88
CA GLU A 251 -5.10 9.05 21.81
C GLU A 251 -5.33 8.52 20.40
N PHE A 252 -6.44 8.89 19.75
CA PHE A 252 -6.73 8.50 18.37
C PHE A 252 -5.64 8.95 17.40
N ARG A 253 -5.14 10.19 17.52
CA ARG A 253 -4.03 10.68 16.68
C ARG A 253 -2.75 9.88 16.90
N ARG A 254 -2.45 9.51 18.16
CA ARG A 254 -1.31 8.63 18.49
C ARG A 254 -1.48 7.25 17.86
N GLU A 255 -2.67 6.66 17.90
CA GLU A 255 -2.97 5.39 17.22
C GLU A 255 -2.79 5.50 15.69
N CYS A 256 -3.26 6.59 15.07
CA CYS A 256 -3.08 6.85 13.64
C CYS A 256 -1.60 6.90 13.26
N MET A 257 -0.77 7.61 14.04
CA MET A 257 0.67 7.66 13.85
C MET A 257 1.33 6.30 14.03
N GLN A 258 0.93 5.51 15.04
CA GLN A 258 1.44 4.15 15.20
C GLN A 258 1.11 3.26 13.99
N GLY A 259 -0.10 3.41 13.44
CA GLY A 259 -0.51 2.76 12.19
C GLY A 259 0.37 3.16 11.00
N LEU A 260 0.59 4.46 10.81
CA LEU A 260 1.49 5.02 9.77
C LEU A 260 2.93 4.53 9.93
N CYS A 261 3.48 4.55 11.14
CA CYS A 261 4.81 4.04 11.46
C CYS A 261 4.92 2.56 11.09
N SER A 262 3.91 1.75 11.44
CA SER A 262 3.86 0.32 11.10
C SER A 262 3.79 0.08 9.59
N ILE A 263 3.00 0.89 8.86
CA ILE A 263 2.93 0.84 7.40
C ILE A 263 4.31 1.13 6.81
N ILE A 264 4.94 2.25 7.18
CA ILE A 264 6.22 2.66 6.60
C ILE A 264 7.32 1.65 6.89
N ARG A 265 7.42 1.14 8.13
CA ARG A 265 8.39 0.08 8.45
C ARG A 265 8.23 -1.13 7.52
N LYS A 266 6.99 -1.55 7.29
CA LYS A 266 6.72 -2.69 6.42
C LYS A 266 7.06 -2.41 4.95
N VAL A 267 6.87 -1.18 4.49
CA VAL A 267 7.34 -0.74 3.16
C VAL A 267 8.86 -0.74 3.10
N GLN A 268 9.54 -0.18 4.11
CA GLN A 268 11.01 -0.12 4.21
C GLN A 268 11.63 -1.52 4.18
N ASP A 269 11.10 -2.49 4.95
CA ASP A 269 11.61 -3.86 5.05
C ASP A 269 11.87 -4.49 3.68
N LYS A 270 10.89 -4.41 2.77
CA LYS A 270 10.92 -5.04 1.45
C LYS A 270 10.95 -4.02 0.30
N SER A 271 11.45 -2.80 0.56
CA SER A 271 11.41 -1.74 -0.44
C SER A 271 12.32 -2.05 -1.63
N PRO A 272 11.82 -1.98 -2.87
CA PRO A 272 12.66 -2.07 -4.06
C PRO A 272 13.65 -0.90 -4.17
N LEU A 273 13.42 0.22 -3.44
CA LEU A 273 14.38 1.33 -3.38
C LEU A 273 15.71 0.95 -2.73
N LYS A 274 15.81 -0.20 -2.05
CA LYS A 274 17.09 -0.73 -1.53
C LYS A 274 18.05 -1.16 -2.65
N TYR A 275 17.53 -1.55 -3.81
CA TYR A 275 18.33 -2.02 -4.93
C TYR A 275 18.85 -0.84 -5.75
N LEU A 276 20.18 -0.78 -5.95
CA LEU A 276 20.81 0.27 -6.74
C LEU A 276 20.25 0.30 -8.17
N THR A 277 20.06 -0.87 -8.78
CA THR A 277 19.47 -1.02 -10.11
C THR A 277 18.12 -0.31 -10.19
N VAL A 278 17.21 -0.55 -9.24
CA VAL A 278 15.91 0.12 -9.20
C VAL A 278 16.09 1.63 -9.14
N ARG A 279 16.89 2.15 -8.19
CA ARG A 279 17.12 3.60 -8.09
C ARG A 279 17.70 4.22 -9.36
N GLN A 280 18.49 3.46 -10.11
CA GLN A 280 19.10 3.93 -11.35
C GLN A 280 18.16 3.87 -12.56
N MET A 281 17.08 3.08 -12.53
CA MET A 281 16.10 2.97 -13.63
C MET A 281 15.41 4.29 -13.98
N VAL A 282 15.50 5.30 -13.12
CA VAL A 282 15.01 6.67 -13.41
C VAL A 282 15.62 7.26 -14.68
N CYS A 283 16.82 6.84 -15.11
CA CYS A 283 17.40 7.31 -16.37
C CYS A 283 16.69 6.78 -17.62
N LEU A 284 15.78 5.82 -17.47
CA LEU A 284 14.94 5.29 -18.53
C LEU A 284 13.53 5.90 -18.53
N ASP A 285 13.24 6.83 -17.61
CA ASP A 285 12.00 7.60 -17.66
C ASP A 285 12.09 8.62 -18.82
N PRO A 286 11.24 8.53 -19.86
CA PRO A 286 11.29 9.44 -21.00
C PRO A 286 11.13 10.91 -20.60
N SER A 287 10.37 11.18 -19.55
CA SER A 287 10.13 12.54 -19.04
C SER A 287 11.39 13.10 -18.37
N VAL A 288 12.20 12.27 -17.73
CA VAL A 288 13.48 12.68 -17.14
C VAL A 288 14.52 12.83 -18.23
N MET A 289 14.59 11.88 -19.17
CA MET A 289 15.50 11.96 -20.33
C MET A 289 15.28 13.23 -21.15
N TYR A 290 14.03 13.65 -21.33
CA TYR A 290 13.69 14.86 -22.06
C TYR A 290 14.00 16.15 -21.28
N ARG A 291 13.63 16.19 -19.98
CA ARG A 291 13.76 17.42 -19.16
C ARG A 291 15.17 17.66 -18.64
N ASP A 292 15.90 16.60 -18.28
CA ASP A 292 17.23 16.65 -17.69
C ASP A 292 18.08 15.44 -18.13
N PRO A 293 18.63 15.47 -19.36
CA PRO A 293 19.46 14.39 -19.89
C PRO A 293 20.73 14.15 -19.06
N GLU A 294 21.32 15.18 -18.46
CA GLU A 294 22.56 15.07 -17.69
C GLU A 294 22.34 14.26 -16.40
N ARG A 295 21.20 14.45 -15.72
CA ARG A 295 20.80 13.62 -14.58
C ARG A 295 20.71 12.13 -14.92
N CYS A 296 20.46 11.78 -16.18
CA CYS A 296 20.36 10.39 -16.64
C CYS A 296 21.72 9.72 -16.87
N ARG A 297 22.81 10.47 -17.08
CA ARG A 297 24.12 9.90 -17.49
C ARG A 297 24.74 9.00 -16.43
N LYS A 298 24.80 9.47 -15.18
CA LYS A 298 25.40 8.69 -14.07
C LYS A 298 24.61 7.41 -13.78
N PRO A 299 23.27 7.43 -13.65
CA PRO A 299 22.49 6.20 -13.48
C PRO A 299 22.61 5.26 -14.68
N MET A 300 22.56 5.75 -15.92
CA MET A 300 22.73 4.93 -17.13
C MET A 300 24.08 4.22 -17.15
N LYS A 301 25.17 4.95 -16.88
CA LYS A 301 26.52 4.36 -16.78
C LYS A 301 26.57 3.27 -15.70
N GLY A 302 25.92 3.51 -14.56
CA GLY A 302 25.80 2.55 -13.48
C GLY A 302 25.06 1.27 -13.88
N LEU A 303 23.94 1.38 -14.59
CA LEU A 303 23.18 0.23 -15.10
C LEU A 303 24.00 -0.59 -16.10
N VAL A 304 24.63 0.07 -17.08
CA VAL A 304 25.46 -0.62 -18.07
C VAL A 304 26.63 -1.33 -17.40
N GLN A 305 27.33 -0.66 -16.48
CA GLN A 305 28.42 -1.26 -15.74
C GLN A 305 27.94 -2.48 -14.92
N ARG A 306 26.78 -2.37 -14.29
CA ARG A 306 26.18 -3.48 -13.53
C ARG A 306 25.86 -4.66 -14.45
N PHE A 307 25.26 -4.43 -15.60
CA PHE A 307 24.91 -5.49 -16.55
C PHE A 307 26.14 -6.15 -17.20
N LEU A 308 27.23 -5.41 -17.40
CA LEU A 308 28.51 -5.99 -17.82
C LEU A 308 29.10 -6.88 -16.72
N GLN A 309 29.09 -6.42 -15.46
CA GLN A 309 29.55 -7.20 -14.30
C GLN A 309 28.73 -8.48 -14.09
N ASP A 310 27.41 -8.36 -14.25
CA ASP A 310 26.46 -9.47 -14.14
C ASP A 310 26.45 -10.38 -15.40
N LYS A 311 27.28 -10.08 -16.41
CA LYS A 311 27.38 -10.78 -17.71
C LYS A 311 26.06 -10.86 -18.50
N GLN A 312 25.19 -9.89 -18.26
CA GLN A 312 23.93 -9.67 -18.97
C GLN A 312 24.14 -8.85 -20.27
N LEU A 313 25.27 -8.14 -20.36
CA LEU A 313 25.75 -7.50 -21.58
C LEU A 313 27.14 -8.01 -21.93
N THR A 314 27.48 -7.99 -23.22
CA THR A 314 28.83 -8.33 -23.72
C THR A 314 29.55 -7.06 -24.20
N ASP A 315 30.88 -7.01 -24.10
CA ASP A 315 31.67 -5.83 -24.48
C ASP A 315 31.45 -5.38 -25.94
N THR A 316 31.07 -6.30 -26.84
CA THR A 316 30.76 -6.00 -28.24
C THR A 316 29.43 -5.26 -28.43
N SER A 317 28.51 -5.34 -27.47
CA SER A 317 27.20 -4.66 -27.52
C SER A 317 27.25 -3.20 -27.06
N ALA A 318 28.24 -2.80 -26.25
CA ALA A 318 28.40 -1.44 -25.74
C ALA A 318 29.10 -0.48 -26.75
N GLY A 319 29.77 -1.01 -27.77
CA GLY A 319 30.62 -0.23 -28.70
C GLY A 319 29.98 0.19 -30.04
N ARG A 320 28.74 -0.20 -30.36
CA ARG A 320 28.18 -0.01 -31.72
C ARG A 320 27.69 1.41 -32.06
N ASN A 321 27.67 2.36 -31.14
CA ASN A 321 27.19 3.73 -31.42
C ASN A 321 28.24 4.74 -31.90
N LYS A 322 29.42 4.30 -32.39
CA LYS A 322 30.47 5.21 -32.91
C LYS A 322 30.73 5.17 -34.42
N LYS A 323 29.89 4.52 -35.23
CA LYS A 323 30.03 4.60 -36.70
C LYS A 323 28.68 4.87 -37.37
N GLY A 324 28.28 6.14 -37.35
CA GLY A 324 27.19 6.69 -38.14
C GLY A 324 27.68 7.87 -38.97
N LYS A 325 28.15 7.54 -40.18
CA LYS A 325 28.19 8.37 -41.41
C LYS A 325 29.14 9.59 -41.44
N SER A 326 30.28 9.37 -42.11
CA SER A 326 30.82 10.30 -43.11
C SER A 326 29.87 10.42 -44.29
#